data_AF-A0A3M6UTI8-F1
#
_entry.id   AF-A0A3M6UTI8-F1
#
_cell.length_a   1.000
_cell.length_b   1.000
_cell.length_c   1.000
_cell.angle_alpha   90.00
_cell.angle_beta   90.00
_cell.angle_gamma   90.00
#
_symmetry.space_group_name_H-M   'P 1'
#
loop_
_entity.id
_entity.type
_entity.pdbx_description
1 polymer ?
#
loop_
_entity_poly.entity_id
_entity_poly.type
_entity_poly.pdbx_seq_one_letter_code
_entity_poly.pdbx_strand_id
1 'polypeptide(L)'
;TPTRYHEAHEPTSKTIEKSMRYIDPLPMAAVFNMSSSREVLQLYRQMLRMGSAFTSYNFRMYATRRIKDAFRENKDISDPEKIRTLIKRAEDSLQVMKRQVLVHLFLILYLPFFFYQSYQD
;
A
#
# COMPACT_ATOMS: atom_id res chain seq x y z
N THR A 1 32.32 2.75 30.14
CA THR A 1 32.04 3.75 29.08
C THR A 1 30.82 3.28 28.31
N PRO A 2 29.70 4.02 28.31
CA PRO A 2 28.52 3.60 27.58
C PRO A 2 28.80 3.80 26.09
N THR A 3 28.69 2.71 25.32
CA THR A 3 28.84 2.69 23.88
C THR A 3 27.79 3.61 23.26
N ARG A 4 28.30 4.68 22.66
CA ARG A 4 27.63 5.60 21.75
C ARG A 4 27.21 4.83 20.50
N TYR A 5 26.14 4.04 20.60
CA TYR A 5 25.37 3.64 19.42
C TYR A 5 24.73 4.91 18.92
N HIS A 6 25.45 5.56 18.01
CA HIS A 6 24.98 6.67 17.21
C HIS A 6 23.53 6.43 16.81
N GLU A 7 22.70 7.43 17.08
CA GLU A 7 21.45 7.70 16.38
C GLU A 7 21.62 7.42 14.88
N ALA A 8 21.38 6.18 14.47
CA ALA A 8 20.78 5.94 13.18
C ALA A 8 19.38 6.52 13.35
N HIS A 9 19.20 7.77 12.96
CA HIS A 9 17.88 8.38 12.90
C HIS A 9 17.03 7.47 12.02
N GLU A 10 16.23 6.62 12.67
CA GLU A 10 15.21 5.84 12.02
C GLU A 10 14.40 6.85 11.18
N PRO A 11 14.34 6.67 9.84
CA PRO A 11 13.84 7.72 8.98
C PRO A 11 12.43 8.05 9.45
N THR A 12 12.19 9.32 9.80
CA THR A 12 10.90 9.74 10.34
C THR A 12 9.79 9.36 9.35
N SER A 13 8.58 9.11 9.84
CA SER A 13 7.40 8.79 9.02
C SER A 13 7.28 9.68 7.78
N LYS A 14 7.62 10.98 7.89
CA LYS A 14 7.60 11.95 6.78
C LYS A 14 8.71 11.74 5.75
N THR A 15 9.90 11.32 6.18
CA THR A 15 11.03 10.96 5.29
C THR A 15 10.75 9.66 4.55
N ILE A 16 10.20 8.67 5.26
CA ILE A 16 9.70 7.42 4.68
C ILE A 16 8.57 7.72 3.68
N GLU A 17 7.62 8.59 4.02
CA GLU A 17 6.51 8.99 3.15
C GLU A 17 7.00 9.74 1.90
N LYS A 18 8.07 10.54 2.02
CA LYS A 18 8.68 11.23 0.87
C LYS A 18 9.46 10.27 -0.04
N SER A 19 10.20 9.29 0.51
CA SER A 19 10.92 8.28 -0.29
C SER A 19 9.99 7.21 -0.87
N MET A 20 8.93 6.85 -0.16
CA MET A 20 7.85 5.98 -0.65
C MET A 20 7.01 6.62 -1.75
N ARG A 21 6.94 7.96 -1.81
CA ARG A 21 6.32 8.67 -2.94
C ARG A 21 7.08 8.53 -4.26
N TYR A 22 8.35 8.09 -4.23
CA TYR A 22 9.18 7.86 -5.42
C TYR A 22 9.19 6.40 -5.87
N ILE A 23 8.65 5.46 -5.07
CA ILE A 23 8.47 4.06 -5.43
C ILE A 23 6.96 3.87 -5.62
N ASP A 24 6.44 4.30 -6.78
CA ASP A 24 5.03 4.24 -7.22
C ASP A 24 3.98 4.14 -6.09
N PRO A 25 3.60 5.28 -5.48
CA PRO A 25 2.64 5.28 -4.38
C PRO A 25 1.26 4.92 -4.93
N LEU A 26 0.86 3.68 -4.67
CA LEU A 26 -0.52 3.21 -4.48
C LEU A 26 -1.57 4.31 -4.75
N PRO A 27 -2.23 4.37 -5.93
CA PRO A 27 -3.08 5.47 -6.35
C PRO A 27 -4.44 5.54 -5.61
N MET A 28 -4.42 5.39 -4.29
CA MET A 28 -5.58 5.28 -3.42
C MET A 28 -6.31 6.63 -3.32
N ALA A 29 -7.37 6.79 -4.11
CA ALA A 29 -8.46 7.69 -3.76
C ALA A 29 -9.78 6.96 -3.94
N ALA A 30 -10.55 6.79 -2.85
CA ALA A 30 -11.92 6.26 -2.81
C ALA A 30 -12.54 6.27 -1.40
N VAL A 31 -13.80 5.84 -1.22
CA VAL A 31 -15.12 6.55 -1.19
C VAL A 31 -15.83 6.09 0.07
N PHE A 32 -16.72 6.88 0.67
CA PHE A 32 -17.86 6.30 1.37
C PHE A 32 -19.14 7.18 1.39
N ASN A 33 -20.32 6.56 1.29
CA ASN A 33 -21.61 7.08 1.77
C ASN A 33 -22.32 5.93 2.50
N MET A 34 -22.80 6.19 3.72
CA MET A 34 -23.24 5.19 4.69
C MET A 34 -24.58 4.51 4.34
N SER A 35 -25.22 4.91 3.23
CA SER A 35 -26.50 4.35 2.75
C SER A 35 -26.39 3.41 1.54
N SER A 36 -25.20 3.21 0.92
CA SER A 36 -25.09 2.42 -0.31
C SER A 36 -23.88 1.47 -0.38
N SER A 37 -24.21 0.20 -0.65
CA SER A 37 -23.42 -0.89 -1.24
C SER A 37 -22.43 -1.70 -0.38
N ARG A 38 -22.86 -2.94 -0.07
CA ARG A 38 -22.04 -4.11 0.30
C ARG A 38 -20.73 -4.22 -0.49
N GLU A 39 -20.74 -3.79 -1.74
CA GLU A 39 -19.59 -3.75 -2.66
C GLU A 39 -18.46 -2.84 -2.15
N VAL A 40 -18.77 -1.64 -1.65
CA VAL A 40 -17.76 -0.70 -1.13
C VAL A 40 -17.06 -1.29 0.11
N LEU A 41 -17.84 -1.94 0.99
CA LEU A 41 -17.29 -2.63 2.16
C LEU A 41 -16.45 -3.86 1.76
N GLN A 42 -16.85 -4.57 0.72
CA GLN A 42 -16.04 -5.67 0.18
C GLN A 42 -14.73 -5.14 -0.40
N LEU A 43 -14.77 -4.08 -1.20
CA LEU A 43 -13.60 -3.42 -1.77
C LEU A 43 -12.64 -2.94 -0.69
N TYR A 44 -13.16 -2.25 0.33
CA TYR A 44 -12.37 -1.84 1.50
C TYR A 44 -11.64 -3.01 2.17
N ARG A 45 -12.35 -4.11 2.45
CA ARG A 45 -11.74 -5.32 3.06
C ARG A 45 -10.70 -5.95 2.15
N GLN A 46 -10.94 -6.01 0.84
CA GLN A 46 -9.97 -6.53 -0.12
C GLN A 46 -8.71 -5.67 -0.15
N MET A 47 -8.87 -4.35 -0.16
CA MET A 47 -7.74 -3.42 -0.12
C MET A 47 -6.94 -3.56 1.17
N LEU A 48 -7.59 -3.65 2.33
CA LEU A 48 -6.89 -3.88 3.60
C LEU A 48 -6.12 -5.21 3.62
N ARG A 49 -6.72 -6.29 3.10
CA ARG A 49 -6.03 -7.58 2.97
C ARG A 49 -4.78 -7.46 2.09
N MET A 50 -4.88 -6.79 0.94
CA MET A 50 -3.72 -6.56 0.07
C MET A 50 -2.67 -5.65 0.71
N GLY A 51 -3.09 -4.59 1.38
CA GLY A 51 -2.20 -3.72 2.16
C GLY A 51 -1.44 -4.49 3.26
N SER A 52 -2.06 -5.53 3.83
CA SER A 52 -1.39 -6.40 4.81
C SER A 52 -0.42 -7.42 4.20
N ALA A 53 -0.54 -7.72 2.90
CA ALA A 53 0.25 -8.73 2.21
C ALA A 53 1.64 -8.25 1.76
N PHE A 54 1.94 -6.96 1.89
CA PHE A 54 3.28 -6.45 1.63
C PHE A 54 4.30 -7.03 2.62
N THR A 55 5.40 -7.57 2.10
CA THR A 55 6.49 -8.18 2.87
C THR A 55 7.18 -7.14 3.76
N SER A 56 7.45 -5.96 3.22
CA SER A 56 8.01 -4.82 3.97
C SER A 56 7.01 -4.27 4.99
N TYR A 57 7.46 -4.18 6.24
CA TYR A 57 6.69 -3.60 7.35
C TYR A 57 6.23 -2.17 7.03
N ASN A 58 7.13 -1.34 6.50
CA ASN A 58 6.83 0.06 6.21
C ASN A 58 5.72 0.18 5.16
N PHE A 59 5.80 -0.60 4.06
CA PHE A 59 4.77 -0.59 3.02
C PHE A 59 3.43 -1.08 3.56
N ARG A 60 3.43 -2.13 4.38
CA ARG A 60 2.23 -2.64 5.04
C ARG A 60 1.54 -1.61 5.92
N MET A 61 2.32 -0.93 6.77
CA MET A 61 1.81 0.10 7.66
C MET A 61 1.28 1.30 6.89
N TYR A 62 2.02 1.78 5.89
CA TYR A 62 1.61 2.89 5.04
C TYR A 62 0.34 2.58 4.24
N ALA A 63 0.30 1.44 3.55
CA ALA A 63 -0.86 1.02 2.76
C ALA A 63 -2.11 0.92 3.63
N THR A 64 -2.00 0.23 4.78
CA THR A 64 -3.11 0.08 5.72
C THR A 64 -3.61 1.41 6.25
N ARG A 65 -2.69 2.32 6.61
CA ARG A 65 -3.04 3.67 7.09
C ARG A 65 -3.71 4.48 5.98
N ARG A 66 -3.12 4.55 4.79
CA ARG A 66 -3.63 5.35 3.68
C ARG A 66 -4.98 4.86 3.19
N ILE A 67 -5.23 3.54 3.16
CA ILE A 67 -6.55 2.97 2.86
C ILE A 67 -7.57 3.43 3.90
N LYS A 68 -7.26 3.36 5.19
CA LYS A 68 -8.17 3.84 6.24
C LYS A 68 -8.44 5.34 6.12
N ASP A 69 -7.40 6.13 5.92
CA ASP A 69 -7.50 7.59 5.83
C ASP A 69 -8.33 8.00 4.59
N ALA A 70 -8.07 7.42 3.42
CA ALA A 70 -8.84 7.69 2.20
C ALA A 70 -10.34 7.37 2.36
N PHE A 71 -10.68 6.21 2.91
CA PHE A 71 -12.09 5.86 3.12
C PHE A 71 -12.77 6.74 4.17
N ARG A 72 -12.02 7.24 5.17
CA ARG A 72 -12.53 8.19 6.17
C ARG A 72 -12.73 9.60 5.60
N GLU A 73 -11.79 10.09 4.80
CA GLU A 73 -11.84 11.41 4.14
C GLU A 73 -13.06 11.55 3.23
N ASN A 74 -13.46 10.46 2.57
CA ASN A 74 -14.51 10.48 1.57
C ASN A 74 -15.88 10.03 2.10
N LYS A 75 -16.08 9.94 3.43
CA LYS A 75 -17.26 9.32 4.05
C LYS A 75 -18.58 10.04 3.92
N ASP A 76 -18.52 11.35 3.66
CA ASP A 76 -19.69 12.22 3.60
C ASP A 76 -20.05 12.58 2.14
N ILE A 77 -19.36 11.99 1.16
CA ILE A 77 -19.61 12.24 -0.27
C ILE A 77 -20.94 11.60 -0.66
N SER A 78 -21.92 12.43 -0.99
CA SER A 78 -23.26 11.96 -1.36
C SER A 78 -23.54 12.00 -2.88
N ASP A 79 -22.62 12.54 -3.67
CA ASP A 79 -22.75 12.67 -5.12
C ASP A 79 -22.48 11.32 -5.82
N PRO A 80 -23.48 10.73 -6.51
CA PRO A 80 -23.39 9.40 -7.10
C PRO A 80 -22.32 9.27 -8.19
N GLU A 81 -22.07 10.33 -8.97
CA GLU A 81 -21.05 10.29 -10.04
C GLU A 81 -19.64 10.32 -9.46
N LYS A 82 -19.43 11.10 -8.39
CA LYS A 82 -18.17 11.09 -7.64
C LYS A 82 -17.93 9.75 -6.97
N ILE A 83 -18.96 9.15 -6.38
CA ILE A 83 -18.89 7.81 -5.78
C ILE A 83 -18.43 6.78 -6.83
N ARG A 84 -19.04 6.75 -8.02
CA ARG A 84 -18.66 5.82 -9.10
C ARG A 84 -17.21 6.00 -9.55
N THR A 85 -16.81 7.25 -9.80
CA THR A 85 -15.45 7.59 -10.25
C THR A 85 -14.41 7.10 -9.26
N LEU A 86 -14.67 7.32 -7.99
CA LEU A 86 -13.76 6.98 -6.93
C LEU A 86 -13.76 5.46 -6.62
N ILE A 87 -14.89 4.74 -6.75
CA ILE A 87 -14.92 3.27 -6.67
C ILE A 87 -14.00 2.68 -7.75
N LYS A 88 -14.16 3.11 -9.00
CA LYS A 88 -13.32 2.67 -10.12
C LYS A 88 -11.84 2.88 -9.83
N ARG A 89 -11.49 4.04 -9.27
CA ARG A 89 -10.12 4.35 -8.88
C ARG A 89 -9.59 3.43 -7.76
N ALA A 90 -10.41 3.07 -6.77
CA ALA A 90 -10.01 2.07 -5.78
C ALA A 90 -9.79 0.68 -6.39
N GLU A 91 -10.61 0.27 -7.36
CA GLU A 91 -10.43 -0.99 -8.07
C GLU A 91 -9.12 -1.03 -8.86
N ASP A 92 -8.83 0.03 -9.63
CA ASP A 92 -7.55 0.18 -10.34
C ASP A 92 -6.37 0.10 -9.37
N SER A 93 -6.49 0.77 -8.22
CA SER A 93 -5.47 0.77 -7.17
C SER A 93 -5.29 -0.61 -6.53
N LEU A 94 -6.37 -1.36 -6.35
CA LEU A 94 -6.34 -2.74 -5.87
C LEU A 94 -5.60 -3.65 -6.85
N GLN A 95 -5.79 -3.47 -8.15
CA GLN A 95 -5.06 -4.22 -9.17
C GLN A 95 -3.56 -3.90 -9.13
N VAL A 96 -3.20 -2.62 -8.97
CA VAL A 96 -1.79 -2.21 -8.78
C VAL A 96 -1.19 -2.89 -7.55
N MET A 97 -1.88 -2.88 -6.40
CA MET A 97 -1.41 -3.57 -5.19
C MET A 97 -1.15 -5.05 -5.42
N LYS A 98 -2.07 -5.74 -6.10
CA LYS A 98 -1.92 -7.16 -6.42
C LYS A 98 -0.67 -7.42 -7.25
N ARG A 99 -0.42 -6.63 -8.29
CA ARG A 99 0.80 -6.75 -9.11
C ARG A 99 2.05 -6.48 -8.30
N GLN A 100 2.07 -5.43 -7.48
CA GLN A 100 3.23 -5.08 -6.67
C GLN A 100 3.57 -6.21 -5.68
N VAL A 101 2.60 -6.73 -4.94
CA VAL A 101 2.85 -7.86 -4.01
C VAL A 101 3.47 -9.06 -4.74
N LEU A 102 2.98 -9.39 -5.94
CA LEU A 102 3.54 -10.49 -6.74
C LEU A 102 4.96 -10.21 -7.23
N VAL A 103 5.25 -9.00 -7.72
CA VAL A 103 6.60 -8.60 -8.16
C VAL A 103 7.57 -8.66 -6.98
N HIS A 104 7.19 -8.10 -5.83
CA HIS A 104 8.02 -8.14 -4.63
C HIS A 104 8.28 -9.58 -4.17
N LEU A 105 7.27 -10.45 -4.18
CA LEU A 105 7.43 -11.86 -3.82
C LEU A 105 8.36 -12.59 -4.82
N PHE A 106 8.16 -12.36 -6.12
CA PHE A 106 9.01 -12.93 -7.16
C PHE A 106 10.48 -12.50 -6.97
N LEU A 107 10.75 -11.21 -6.79
CA LEU A 107 12.12 -10.73 -6.58
C LEU A 107 12.75 -11.36 -5.33
N ILE A 108 12.02 -11.48 -4.22
CA ILE A 108 12.54 -12.07 -2.99
C ILE A 108 12.86 -13.56 -3.17
N LEU A 109 12.02 -14.31 -3.90
CA LEU A 109 12.18 -15.76 -4.06
C LEU A 109 13.21 -16.14 -5.13
N TYR A 110 13.31 -15.39 -6.22
CA TYR A 110 14.09 -15.78 -7.39
C TYR A 110 15.44 -15.07 -7.52
N LEU A 111 15.62 -13.86 -6.95
CA LEU A 111 16.92 -13.19 -7.00
C LEU A 111 18.04 -13.99 -6.31
N PRO A 112 17.86 -14.61 -5.13
CA PRO A 112 18.93 -15.39 -4.49
C PRO A 112 19.42 -16.55 -5.35
N PHE A 113 18.50 -17.22 -6.07
CA PHE A 113 18.84 -18.31 -6.99
C PHE A 113 19.67 -17.80 -8.18
N PHE A 114 19.29 -16.67 -8.76
CA PHE A 114 20.04 -16.06 -9.87
C PHE A 114 21.45 -15.63 -9.44
N PHE A 115 21.59 -15.01 -8.27
CA PHE A 115 22.90 -14.67 -7.72
C PHE A 115 23.75 -15.89 -7.38
N TYR A 116 23.14 -16.98 -6.92
CA TYR A 116 23.85 -18.23 -6.65
C TYR A 116 24.44 -18.85 -7.92
N GLN A 117 23.68 -18.86 -9.02
CA GLN A 117 24.17 -19.34 -10.32
C GLN A 117 25.36 -18.49 -10.83
N SER A 118 25.24 -17.17 -10.77
CA SER A 118 26.31 -16.24 -11.17
C SER A 118 27.56 -16.30 -10.29
N TYR A 119 27.50 -16.88 -9.09
CA TYR A 119 28.67 -17.04 -8.21
C TYR A 119 29.44 -18.33 -8.51
N GLN A 120 28.80 -19.32 -9.14
CA GLN A 120 29.44 -20.59 -9.51
C GLN A 120 30.15 -20.54 -10.86
N ASP A 121 29.85 -19.53 -11.69
CA ASP A 121 30.53 -19.22 -12.95
C ASP A 121 31.67 -18.20 -12.71
#